data_AF-A0A820W640-F1
#
_entry.id   AF-A0A820W640-F1
#
_cell.length_a   1.000
_cell.length_b   1.000
_cell.length_c   1.000
_cell.angle_alpha   90.00
_cell.angle_beta   90.00
_cell.angle_gamma   90.00
#
_symmetry.space_group_name_H-M   'P 1'
#
loop_
_entity.id
_entity.type
_entity.pdbx_description
1 polymer ?
#
loop_
_entity_poly.entity_id
_entity_poly.type
_entity_poly.pdbx_seq_one_letter_code
_entity_poly.pdbx_strand_id
1 'polypeptide(L)'
;MADEQPKSTYVILPENPIKNLTVAEMYDKEKYDLSTMEEGDVFTMLNATRNGLTEQEVNERFQKFGHNRLEHKETSAIMQFLLFMWNPLSWVMEAAAIVAIVASNGGGQPPDWEDFVGIILLLLANSIIGFVEQRNAGNAVKALMASLAPEAKVKRNGEWKVIDAADLVPGDIISVKLGDVIPADARLVAAHGGVSIDQAALTGESLPVNKVAGDEIFSGSTCKQGEAEAIVIGTGLNTFFGRAAKLVGSSSDEIGHL
;
A
#
# COMPACT_ATOMS: atom_id res chain seq x y z
N MET A 1 29.55 -19.94 23.16
CA MET A 1 28.85 -19.26 22.04
C MET A 1 28.33 -20.37 21.17
N ALA A 2 27.07 -20.78 21.40
CA ALA A 2 26.45 -21.87 20.68
C ALA A 2 26.04 -21.35 19.30
N ASP A 3 26.59 -22.01 18.28
CA ASP A 3 26.24 -21.84 16.88
C ASP A 3 24.81 -22.40 16.70
N GLU A 4 23.84 -21.49 16.58
CA GLU A 4 22.43 -21.84 16.40
C GLU A 4 22.22 -22.20 14.93
N GLN A 5 22.35 -23.50 14.61
CA GLN A 5 22.07 -24.02 13.28
C GLN A 5 20.64 -23.66 12.85
N PRO A 6 20.41 -23.20 11.61
CA PRO A 6 19.06 -22.92 11.14
C PRO A 6 18.26 -24.21 11.12
N LYS A 7 17.16 -24.24 11.88
CA LYS A 7 16.19 -25.34 11.88
C LYS A 7 15.58 -25.45 10.49
N SER A 8 16.17 -26.29 9.63
CA SER A 8 15.50 -26.85 8.46
C SER A 8 14.36 -27.73 8.97
N THR A 9 13.23 -27.08 9.24
CA THR A 9 11.98 -27.75 9.53
C THR A 9 11.49 -28.26 8.18
N TYR A 10 11.59 -29.57 7.95
CA TYR A 10 10.90 -30.23 6.84
C TYR A 10 9.39 -30.12 7.07
N VAL A 11 8.84 -28.94 6.79
CA VAL A 11 7.40 -28.71 6.79
C VAL A 11 6.87 -29.46 5.58
N ILE A 12 6.02 -30.46 5.80
CA ILE A 12 5.33 -31.16 4.73
C ILE A 12 4.52 -30.10 3.98
N LEU A 13 4.97 -29.74 2.78
CA LEU A 13 4.29 -28.72 1.98
C LEU A 13 2.92 -29.26 1.55
N PRO A 14 1.83 -28.51 1.78
CA PRO A 14 0.50 -28.95 1.39
C PRO A 14 0.37 -29.01 -0.14
N GLU A 15 -0.41 -29.96 -0.65
CA GLU A 15 -0.77 -29.96 -2.07
C GLU A 15 -1.53 -28.67 -2.41
N ASN A 16 -1.07 -27.94 -3.42
CA ASN A 16 -1.63 -26.67 -3.90
C ASN A 16 -1.90 -25.62 -2.78
N PRO A 17 -0.83 -25.10 -2.13
CA PRO A 17 -0.92 -24.24 -0.95
C PRO A 17 -1.73 -22.96 -1.20
N ILE A 18 -1.60 -22.38 -2.40
CA ILE A 18 -2.31 -21.18 -2.83
C ILE A 18 -3.83 -21.38 -2.83
N LYS A 19 -4.37 -22.60 -3.01
CA LYS A 19 -5.83 -22.83 -2.95
C LYS A 19 -6.30 -23.17 -1.55
N ASN A 20 -5.47 -23.87 -0.78
CA ASN A 20 -5.89 -24.49 0.49
C ASN A 20 -5.60 -23.66 1.74
N LEU A 21 -4.60 -22.79 1.74
CA LEU A 21 -4.25 -21.94 2.89
C LEU A 21 -4.95 -20.60 2.81
N THR A 22 -5.32 -20.00 3.94
CA THR A 22 -5.70 -18.57 3.96
C THR A 22 -4.47 -17.68 3.76
N VAL A 23 -4.67 -16.42 3.37
CA VAL A 23 -3.57 -15.44 3.22
C VAL A 23 -2.79 -15.28 4.52
N ALA A 24 -3.49 -15.23 5.65
CA ALA A 24 -2.86 -15.10 6.97
C ALA A 24 -1.99 -16.30 7.34
N GLU A 25 -2.44 -17.52 7.03
CA GLU A 25 -1.66 -18.75 7.30
C GLU A 25 -0.44 -18.89 6.40
N MET A 26 -0.50 -18.35 5.17
CA MET A 26 0.63 -18.37 4.24
C MET A 26 1.79 -17.45 4.70
N TYR A 27 1.48 -16.36 5.40
CA TYR A 27 2.47 -15.42 5.94
C TYR A 27 2.76 -15.65 7.44
N ASP A 28 2.30 -16.77 8.00
CA ASP A 28 2.63 -17.18 9.36
C ASP A 28 4.09 -17.66 9.42
N LYS A 29 4.99 -16.77 9.86
CA LYS A 29 6.44 -17.03 9.93
C LYS A 29 6.79 -18.22 10.82
N GLU A 30 5.93 -18.60 11.77
CA GLU A 30 6.18 -19.78 12.62
C GLU A 30 5.96 -21.09 11.86
N LYS A 31 5.17 -21.07 10.78
CA LYS A 31 4.83 -22.25 9.98
C LYS A 31 5.56 -22.29 8.64
N TYR A 32 5.59 -21.17 7.93
CA TYR A 32 6.15 -21.09 6.57
C TYR A 32 6.99 -19.82 6.43
N ASP A 33 8.30 -19.96 6.62
CA ASP A 33 9.22 -18.85 6.41
C ASP A 33 9.78 -18.82 4.99
N LEU A 34 9.06 -18.12 4.12
CA LEU A 34 9.44 -17.94 2.70
C LEU A 34 10.82 -17.28 2.53
N SER A 35 11.33 -16.59 3.55
CA SER A 35 12.64 -15.92 3.51
C SER A 35 13.82 -16.89 3.71
N THR A 36 13.61 -17.99 4.45
CA THR A 36 14.70 -18.92 4.84
C THR A 36 14.60 -20.32 4.23
N MET A 37 13.45 -20.72 3.68
CA MET A 37 13.24 -22.03 3.02
C MET A 37 14.19 -22.27 1.82
N GLU A 38 14.28 -23.46 1.23
CA GLU A 38 15.05 -23.61 -0.02
C GLU A 38 14.31 -23.00 -1.23
N GLU A 39 15.04 -22.63 -2.29
CA GLU A 39 14.45 -22.03 -3.50
C GLU A 39 13.35 -22.92 -4.09
N GLY A 40 13.58 -24.23 -4.16
CA GLY A 40 12.61 -25.21 -4.66
C GLY A 40 11.32 -25.30 -3.82
N ASP A 41 11.45 -25.13 -2.50
CA ASP A 41 10.31 -25.13 -1.59
C ASP A 41 9.47 -23.85 -1.76
N VAL A 42 10.10 -22.71 -2.03
CA VAL A 42 9.39 -21.45 -2.32
C VAL A 42 8.56 -21.56 -3.60
N PHE A 43 9.12 -22.14 -4.66
CA PHE A 43 8.37 -22.39 -5.90
C PHE A 43 7.18 -23.32 -5.67
N THR A 44 7.37 -24.37 -4.86
CA THR A 44 6.30 -25.31 -4.49
C THR A 44 5.23 -24.64 -3.63
N MET A 45 5.64 -23.83 -2.65
CA MET A 45 4.75 -23.12 -1.74
C MET A 45 3.89 -22.08 -2.46
N LEU A 46 4.48 -21.35 -3.41
CA LEU A 46 3.80 -20.35 -4.22
C LEU A 46 3.14 -20.95 -5.47
N ASN A 47 3.20 -22.27 -5.65
CA ASN A 47 2.76 -22.99 -6.84
C ASN A 47 3.15 -22.25 -8.13
N ALA A 48 4.43 -21.89 -8.23
CA ALA A 48 4.98 -21.07 -9.30
C ALA A 48 6.02 -21.88 -10.08
N THR A 49 6.25 -21.52 -11.34
CA THR A 49 7.24 -22.16 -12.22
C THR A 49 8.22 -21.11 -12.73
N ARG A 50 9.46 -21.49 -13.08
CA ARG A 50 10.48 -20.62 -13.69
C ARG A 50 10.07 -19.96 -15.02
N ASN A 51 8.99 -20.43 -15.65
CA ASN A 51 8.40 -19.82 -16.84
C ASN A 51 7.40 -18.69 -16.52
N GLY A 52 7.17 -18.40 -15.24
CA GLY A 52 6.18 -17.42 -14.80
C GLY A 52 4.79 -18.02 -14.66
N LEU A 53 3.85 -17.19 -14.20
CA LEU A 53 2.46 -17.57 -13.98
C LEU A 53 1.62 -17.46 -15.25
N THR A 54 0.53 -18.22 -15.30
CA THR A 54 -0.50 -18.07 -16.33
C THR A 54 -1.48 -16.95 -15.99
N GLU A 55 -2.13 -16.36 -16.99
CA GLU A 55 -3.11 -15.29 -16.76
C GLU A 55 -4.31 -15.73 -15.89
N GLN A 56 -4.68 -17.02 -15.98
CA GLN A 56 -5.73 -17.58 -15.13
C GLN A 56 -5.32 -17.63 -13.66
N GLU A 57 -4.11 -18.12 -13.37
CA GLU A 57 -3.56 -18.15 -12.01
C GLU A 57 -3.35 -16.76 -11.44
N VAL A 58 -2.92 -15.81 -12.26
CA VAL A 58 -2.79 -14.41 -11.86
C VAL A 58 -4.15 -13.88 -11.41
N ASN A 59 -5.22 -14.07 -12.19
CA ASN A 59 -6.55 -13.58 -11.83
C ASN A 59 -7.12 -14.27 -10.57
N GLU A 60 -6.90 -15.58 -10.39
CA GLU A 60 -7.27 -16.29 -9.16
C GLU A 60 -6.55 -15.70 -7.93
N ARG A 61 -5.24 -15.44 -8.04
CA ARG A 61 -4.45 -14.80 -6.98
C ARG A 61 -4.87 -13.36 -6.75
N PHE A 62 -5.24 -12.66 -7.82
CA PHE A 62 -5.70 -11.29 -7.78
C PHE A 62 -6.94 -11.13 -6.90
N GLN A 63 -7.92 -12.02 -7.05
CA GLN A 63 -9.13 -12.06 -6.22
C GLN A 63 -8.84 -12.41 -4.75
N LYS A 64 -7.78 -13.18 -4.49
CA LYS A 64 -7.42 -13.66 -3.15
C LYS A 64 -6.54 -12.70 -2.36
N PHE A 65 -5.51 -12.14 -3.00
CA PHE A 65 -4.50 -11.28 -2.35
C PHE A 65 -4.76 -9.79 -2.57
N GLY A 66 -5.52 -9.41 -3.59
CA GLY A 66 -5.78 -8.02 -3.97
C GLY A 66 -4.63 -7.36 -4.73
N HIS A 67 -4.78 -6.06 -5.00
CA HIS A 67 -3.74 -5.24 -5.65
C HIS A 67 -2.50 -5.12 -4.74
N ASN A 68 -1.31 -5.02 -5.35
CA ASN A 68 -0.07 -4.60 -4.70
C ASN A 68 -0.07 -3.08 -4.47
N ARG A 69 -1.04 -2.58 -3.70
CA ARG A 69 -1.14 -1.19 -3.29
C ARG A 69 -1.45 -1.16 -1.79
N LEU A 70 -0.95 -0.13 -1.10
CA LEU A 70 -1.40 0.13 0.27
C LEU A 70 -2.84 0.66 0.17
N GLU A 71 -3.77 0.00 0.85
CA GLU A 71 -5.17 0.44 0.88
C GLU A 71 -5.22 1.85 1.48
N HIS A 72 -5.59 2.82 0.63
CA HIS A 72 -5.97 4.13 1.11
C HIS A 72 -7.43 4.02 1.56
N LYS A 73 -7.72 4.32 2.83
CA LYS A 73 -9.11 4.47 3.28
C LYS A 73 -9.72 5.65 2.52
N GLU A 74 -10.41 5.38 1.42
CA GLU A 74 -11.22 6.37 0.72
C GLU A 74 -12.36 6.77 1.68
N THR A 75 -12.22 7.90 2.35
CA THR A 75 -13.35 8.47 3.08
C THR A 75 -14.43 8.82 2.08
N SER A 76 -15.69 8.47 2.38
CA SER A 76 -16.78 8.73 1.45
C SER A 76 -16.89 10.24 1.19
N ALA A 77 -17.20 10.62 -0.05
CA ALA A 77 -17.29 12.04 -0.43
C ALA A 77 -18.28 12.84 0.46
N ILE A 78 -19.34 12.17 0.94
CA ILE A 78 -20.32 12.74 1.86
C ILE A 78 -19.72 12.90 3.27
N MET A 79 -18.93 11.93 3.74
CA MET A 79 -18.25 12.05 5.03
C MET A 79 -17.20 13.16 5.01
N GLN A 80 -16.44 13.31 3.92
CA GLN A 80 -15.51 14.43 3.74
C GLN A 80 -16.24 15.78 3.76
N PHE A 81 -17.41 15.85 3.11
CA PHE A 81 -18.26 17.04 3.12
C PHE A 81 -18.78 17.38 4.54
N LEU A 82 -19.24 16.37 5.29
CA LEU A 82 -19.70 16.55 6.68
C LEU A 82 -18.56 16.93 7.62
N LEU A 83 -17.36 16.36 7.45
CA LEU A 83 -16.14 16.75 8.16
C LEU A 83 -15.77 18.21 7.87
N PHE A 84 -15.99 18.70 6.65
CA PHE A 84 -15.74 20.09 6.28
C PHE A 84 -16.72 21.07 6.97
N MET A 85 -17.97 20.66 7.19
CA MET A 85 -18.92 21.41 8.01
C MET A 85 -18.48 21.52 9.48
N TRP A 86 -17.62 20.60 9.95
CA TRP A 86 -17.09 20.57 11.32
C TRP A 86 -15.72 21.24 11.47
N ASN A 87 -15.32 22.09 10.52
CA ASN A 87 -14.08 22.86 10.60
C ASN A 87 -14.24 24.04 11.58
N PRO A 88 -13.23 24.40 12.40
CA PRO A 88 -13.26 25.59 13.28
C PRO A 88 -13.78 26.88 12.64
N LEU A 89 -13.55 27.08 11.34
CA LEU A 89 -14.09 28.22 10.60
C LEU A 89 -15.62 28.18 10.46
N SER A 90 -16.19 26.98 10.24
CA SER A 90 -17.63 26.76 10.18
C SER A 90 -18.29 27.02 11.54
N TRP A 91 -17.62 26.67 12.66
CA TRP A 91 -18.11 26.98 14.01
C TRP A 91 -18.18 28.49 14.29
N VAL A 92 -17.20 29.27 13.82
CA VAL A 92 -17.23 30.74 13.96
C VAL A 92 -18.43 31.34 13.20
N MET A 93 -18.71 30.82 12.01
CA MET A 93 -19.84 31.26 11.18
C MET A 93 -21.19 30.85 11.78
N GLU A 94 -21.29 29.64 12.33
CA GLU A 94 -22.50 29.15 13.02
C GLU A 94 -22.76 29.93 14.32
N ALA A 95 -21.71 30.23 15.09
CA ALA A 95 -21.79 31.12 16.25
C ALA A 95 -22.27 32.53 15.87
N ALA A 96 -21.76 33.09 14.75
CA ALA A 96 -22.22 34.38 14.24
C ALA A 96 -23.71 34.35 13.84
N ALA A 97 -24.17 33.26 13.22
CA ALA A 97 -25.58 33.06 12.87
C ALA A 97 -26.48 33.00 14.12
N ILE A 98 -26.05 32.28 15.16
CA ILE A 98 -26.79 32.19 16.43
C ILE A 98 -26.83 33.55 17.13
N VAL A 99 -25.71 34.29 17.16
CA VAL A 99 -25.65 35.63 17.76
C VAL A 99 -26.59 36.60 17.04
N ALA A 100 -26.68 36.54 15.70
CA ALA A 100 -27.61 37.35 14.93
C ALA A 100 -29.08 37.05 15.30
N ILE A 101 -29.47 35.76 15.42
CA ILE A 101 -30.83 35.37 15.81
C ILE A 101 -31.17 35.82 17.24
N VAL A 102 -30.24 35.63 18.20
CA VAL A 102 -30.44 36.01 19.60
C VAL A 102 -30.54 37.53 19.75
N ALA A 103 -29.72 38.29 19.02
CA ALA A 103 -29.77 39.75 19.02
C ALA A 103 -31.07 40.29 18.42
N SER A 104 -31.57 39.66 17.35
CA SER A 104 -32.81 40.05 16.67
C SER A 104 -34.06 39.76 17.54
N ASN A 105 -34.10 38.62 18.26
CA ASN A 105 -35.22 38.25 19.13
C ASN A 105 -35.30 39.04 20.46
N GLY A 106 -34.27 39.78 20.85
CA GLY A 106 -34.23 40.52 22.13
C GLY A 106 -34.88 41.91 22.11
N GLY A 107 -35.14 42.49 20.93
CA GLY A 107 -35.48 43.91 20.77
C GLY A 107 -36.90 44.25 20.30
N GLY A 108 -37.76 43.26 20.06
CA GLY A 108 -39.12 43.49 19.53
C GLY A 108 -39.19 43.92 18.06
N GLN A 109 -38.09 43.78 17.31
CA GLN A 109 -38.04 43.88 15.85
C GLN A 109 -38.35 42.50 15.23
N PRO A 110 -38.92 42.44 14.00
CA PRO A 110 -39.14 41.17 13.33
C PRO A 110 -37.80 40.44 13.10
N PRO A 111 -37.76 39.11 13.23
CA PRO A 111 -36.54 38.35 12.99
C PRO A 111 -36.08 38.57 11.54
N ASP A 112 -34.81 38.94 11.35
CA ASP A 112 -34.18 39.12 10.04
C ASP A 112 -33.98 37.76 9.36
N TRP A 113 -35.07 37.19 8.86
CA TRP A 113 -35.07 35.91 8.15
C TRP A 113 -34.20 35.97 6.88
N GLU A 114 -34.07 37.16 6.29
CA GLU A 114 -33.19 37.43 5.15
C GLU A 114 -31.71 37.23 5.51
N ASP A 115 -31.28 37.69 6.69
CA ASP A 115 -29.90 37.52 7.15
C ASP A 115 -29.60 36.05 7.50
N PHE A 116 -30.53 35.35 8.14
CA PHE A 116 -30.39 33.92 8.42
C PHE A 116 -30.27 33.09 7.14
N VAL A 117 -31.16 33.33 6.17
CA VAL A 117 -31.11 32.66 4.85
C VAL A 117 -29.83 33.02 4.11
N GLY A 118 -29.38 34.28 4.20
CA GLY A 118 -28.11 34.75 3.64
C GLY A 118 -26.90 34.00 4.20
N ILE A 119 -26.84 33.81 5.53
CA ILE A 119 -25.75 33.07 6.19
C ILE A 119 -25.78 31.59 5.80
N ILE A 120 -26.95 30.94 5.74
CA ILE A 120 -27.07 29.55 5.28
C ILE A 120 -26.63 29.39 3.83
N LEU A 121 -27.03 30.31 2.94
CA LEU A 121 -26.60 30.30 1.54
C LEU A 121 -25.09 30.50 1.40
N LEU A 122 -24.51 31.39 2.20
CA LEU A 122 -23.07 31.63 2.24
C LEU A 122 -22.31 30.38 2.72
N LEU A 123 -22.82 29.68 3.75
CA LEU A 123 -22.27 28.42 4.23
C LEU A 123 -22.33 27.33 3.15
N LEU A 124 -23.49 27.16 2.50
CA LEU A 124 -23.65 26.20 1.40
C LEU A 124 -22.70 26.51 0.23
N ALA A 125 -22.58 27.78 -0.15
CA ALA A 125 -21.65 28.19 -1.21
C ALA A 125 -20.20 27.88 -0.84
N ASN A 126 -19.78 28.19 0.40
CA ASN A 126 -18.44 27.90 0.88
C ASN A 126 -18.15 26.39 0.93
N SER A 127 -19.12 25.57 1.38
CA SER A 127 -18.97 24.12 1.39
C SER A 127 -18.93 23.52 -0.02
N ILE A 128 -19.70 24.04 -0.98
CA ILE A 128 -19.66 23.59 -2.38
C ILE A 128 -18.31 23.94 -3.02
N ILE A 129 -17.82 25.18 -2.83
CA ILE A 129 -16.51 25.61 -3.35
C ILE A 129 -15.41 24.73 -2.73
N GLY A 130 -15.41 24.57 -1.41
CA GLY A 130 -14.45 23.72 -0.71
C GLY A 130 -14.48 22.27 -1.18
N PHE A 131 -15.67 21.69 -1.40
CA PHE A 131 -15.81 20.34 -1.91
C PHE A 131 -15.25 20.18 -3.34
N VAL A 132 -15.54 21.13 -4.22
CA VAL A 132 -15.03 21.12 -5.61
C VAL A 132 -13.51 21.31 -5.64
N GLU A 133 -12.97 22.24 -4.85
CA GLU A 133 -11.53 22.46 -4.72
C GLU A 133 -10.82 21.23 -4.17
N GLN A 134 -11.33 20.62 -3.10
CA GLN A 134 -10.77 19.41 -2.51
C GLN A 134 -10.75 18.25 -3.51
N ARG A 135 -11.84 18.06 -4.28
CA ARG A 135 -11.92 17.02 -5.30
C ARG A 135 -10.97 17.29 -6.47
N ASN A 136 -10.86 18.53 -6.91
CA ASN A 136 -9.96 18.91 -8.01
C ASN A 136 -8.48 18.76 -7.58
N ALA A 137 -8.13 19.20 -6.37
CA ALA A 137 -6.80 19.02 -5.80
C ALA A 137 -6.47 17.53 -5.64
N GLY A 138 -7.39 16.74 -5.09
CA GLY A 138 -7.23 15.29 -4.96
C GLY A 138 -7.04 14.59 -6.30
N ASN A 139 -7.81 14.96 -7.33
CA ASN A 139 -7.68 14.40 -8.67
C ASN A 139 -6.33 14.72 -9.32
N ALA A 140 -5.83 15.95 -9.17
CA ALA A 140 -4.53 16.34 -9.71
C ALA A 140 -3.39 15.55 -9.04
N VAL A 141 -3.45 15.37 -7.72
CA VAL A 141 -2.48 14.55 -6.97
C VAL A 141 -2.58 13.08 -7.39
N LYS A 142 -3.79 12.52 -7.53
CA LYS A 142 -3.98 11.14 -8.00
C LYS A 142 -3.40 10.93 -9.41
N ALA A 143 -3.61 11.86 -10.33
CA ALA A 143 -3.05 11.78 -11.68
C ALA A 143 -1.52 11.87 -11.69
N LEU A 144 -0.95 12.74 -10.85
CA LEU A 144 0.50 12.82 -10.67
C LEU A 144 1.07 11.52 -10.09
N MET A 145 0.42 10.97 -9.06
CA MET A 145 0.81 9.69 -8.44
C MET A 145 0.72 8.53 -9.42
N ALA A 146 -0.31 8.51 -10.27
CA ALA A 146 -0.43 7.51 -11.33
C ALA A 146 0.67 7.63 -12.40
N SER A 147 1.10 8.86 -12.74
CA SER A 147 2.21 9.07 -13.68
C SER A 147 3.58 8.70 -13.11
N LEU A 148 3.69 8.61 -11.79
CA LEU A 148 4.87 8.18 -11.04
C LEU A 148 4.74 6.72 -10.57
N ALA A 149 3.68 6.01 -10.97
CA ALA A 149 3.44 4.66 -10.53
C ALA A 149 4.61 3.78 -10.99
N PRO A 150 5.23 3.02 -10.07
CA PRO A 150 6.33 2.15 -10.44
C PRO A 150 5.84 1.06 -11.40
N GLU A 151 6.54 0.88 -12.51
CA GLU A 151 6.33 -0.26 -13.41
C GLU A 151 7.24 -1.41 -13.01
N ALA A 152 6.80 -2.65 -13.25
CA ALA A 152 7.56 -3.85 -12.97
C ALA A 152 7.66 -4.74 -14.21
N LYS A 153 8.87 -5.24 -14.48
CA LYS A 153 9.09 -6.23 -15.55
C LYS A 153 8.86 -7.63 -14.99
N VAL A 154 7.83 -8.31 -15.49
CA VAL A 154 7.38 -9.62 -15.00
C VAL A 154 7.46 -10.67 -16.10
N LYS A 155 7.63 -11.93 -15.71
CA LYS A 155 7.54 -13.07 -16.61
C LYS A 155 6.19 -13.76 -16.42
N ARG A 156 5.35 -13.75 -17.46
CA ARG A 156 4.02 -14.41 -17.47
C ARG A 156 3.85 -15.16 -18.78
N ASN A 157 3.30 -16.37 -18.73
CA ASN A 157 3.19 -17.29 -19.89
C ASN A 157 4.53 -17.51 -20.65
N GLY A 158 5.67 -17.47 -19.96
CA GLY A 158 7.00 -17.63 -20.57
C GLY A 158 7.59 -16.35 -21.19
N GLU A 159 6.81 -15.27 -21.30
CA GLU A 159 7.24 -14.01 -21.92
C GLU A 159 7.46 -12.91 -20.89
N TRP A 160 8.46 -12.07 -21.13
CA TRP A 160 8.71 -10.88 -20.33
C TRP A 160 7.80 -9.74 -20.78
N LYS A 161 7.00 -9.22 -19.84
CA LYS A 161 6.07 -8.10 -20.05
C LYS A 161 6.30 -7.04 -18.98
N VAL A 162 6.03 -5.78 -19.31
CA VAL A 162 6.02 -4.68 -18.33
C VAL A 162 4.57 -4.46 -17.91
N ILE A 163 4.33 -4.42 -16.61
CA ILE A 163 3.01 -4.18 -16.01
C ILE A 163 3.12 -3.11 -14.92
N ASP A 164 1.98 -2.54 -14.50
CA ASP A 164 1.93 -1.72 -13.28
C ASP A 164 2.35 -2.58 -12.08
N ALA A 165 3.26 -2.07 -11.23
CA ALA A 165 3.66 -2.75 -10.00
C ALA A 165 2.46 -3.09 -9.10
N ALA A 166 1.36 -2.35 -9.21
CA ALA A 166 0.13 -2.62 -8.50
C ALA A 166 -0.58 -3.93 -8.89
N ASP A 167 -0.31 -4.46 -10.08
CA ASP A 167 -0.92 -5.67 -10.61
C ASP A 167 -0.03 -6.90 -10.39
N LEU A 168 1.04 -6.76 -9.59
CA LEU A 168 1.87 -7.86 -9.13
C LEU A 168 1.11 -8.75 -8.14
N VAL A 169 1.30 -10.05 -8.29
CA VAL A 169 0.76 -11.06 -7.36
C VAL A 169 1.88 -11.93 -6.79
N PRO A 170 1.70 -12.52 -5.58
CA PRO A 170 2.65 -13.47 -5.05
C PRO A 170 2.89 -14.64 -6.02
N GLY A 171 4.15 -15.00 -6.22
CA GLY A 171 4.62 -16.01 -7.17
C GLY A 171 4.93 -15.49 -8.59
N ASP A 172 4.70 -14.21 -8.89
CA ASP A 172 5.23 -13.61 -10.11
C ASP A 172 6.76 -13.65 -10.10
N ILE A 173 7.38 -13.85 -11.26
CA ILE A 173 8.83 -13.70 -11.44
C ILE A 173 9.09 -12.30 -12.00
N ILE A 174 9.90 -11.53 -11.30
CA ILE A 174 10.27 -10.17 -11.66
C ILE A 174 11.74 -10.10 -12.05
N SER A 175 12.06 -9.19 -12.96
CA SER A 175 13.43 -8.81 -13.31
C SER A 175 13.69 -7.41 -12.78
N VAL A 176 14.76 -7.26 -12.01
CA VAL A 176 15.18 -6.00 -11.39
C VAL A 176 16.54 -5.62 -11.93
N LYS A 177 16.66 -4.41 -12.47
CA LYS A 177 17.90 -3.87 -13.02
C LYS A 177 18.44 -2.73 -12.17
N LEU A 178 19.67 -2.33 -12.47
CA LEU A 178 20.28 -1.13 -11.88
C LEU A 178 19.38 0.09 -12.06
N GLY A 179 19.07 0.75 -10.95
CA GLY A 179 18.20 1.93 -10.88
C GLY A 179 16.74 1.62 -10.57
N ASP A 180 16.30 0.37 -10.71
CA ASP A 180 14.91 0.00 -10.46
C ASP A 180 14.60 0.00 -8.96
N VAL A 181 13.40 0.48 -8.63
CA VAL A 181 12.81 0.35 -7.30
C VAL A 181 12.14 -1.01 -7.21
N ILE A 182 12.39 -1.73 -6.12
CA ILE A 182 11.83 -3.06 -5.90
C ILE A 182 10.33 -2.91 -5.57
N PRO A 183 9.43 -3.48 -6.39
CA PRO A 183 8.01 -3.18 -6.33
C PRO A 183 7.25 -3.96 -5.25
N ALA A 184 7.80 -5.08 -4.79
CA ALA A 184 7.18 -6.00 -3.84
C ALA A 184 8.27 -6.78 -3.08
N ASP A 185 7.95 -7.38 -1.94
CA ASP A 185 8.88 -8.27 -1.26
C ASP A 185 9.08 -9.52 -2.12
N ALA A 186 10.35 -9.84 -2.40
CA ALA A 186 10.71 -10.90 -3.32
C ALA A 186 11.95 -11.65 -2.84
N ARG A 187 12.15 -12.82 -3.43
CA ARG A 187 13.30 -13.68 -3.15
C ARG A 187 14.12 -13.88 -4.41
N LEU A 188 15.41 -13.63 -4.33
CA LEU A 188 16.31 -13.73 -5.48
C LEU A 188 16.42 -15.17 -5.96
N VAL A 189 16.16 -15.37 -7.25
CA VAL A 189 16.29 -16.64 -7.97
C VAL A 189 17.62 -16.67 -8.73
N ALA A 190 17.98 -15.55 -9.35
CA ALA A 190 19.25 -15.39 -10.04
C ALA A 190 19.82 -13.99 -9.78
N ALA A 191 21.14 -13.91 -9.62
CA ALA A 191 21.87 -12.66 -9.43
C ALA A 191 23.03 -12.60 -10.42
N HIS A 192 23.07 -11.54 -11.23
CA HIS A 192 24.07 -11.31 -12.26
C HIS A 192 24.82 -10.00 -11.98
N GLY A 193 26.15 -10.06 -12.04
CA GLY A 193 27.00 -8.86 -11.94
C GLY A 193 27.20 -8.28 -10.54
N GLY A 194 26.92 -9.06 -9.48
CA GLY A 194 27.03 -8.62 -8.08
C GLY A 194 25.90 -7.67 -7.70
N VAL A 195 24.82 -8.22 -7.17
CA VAL A 195 23.60 -7.45 -6.88
C VAL A 195 23.78 -6.70 -5.57
N SER A 196 23.58 -5.39 -5.60
CA SER A 196 23.67 -4.52 -4.42
C SER A 196 22.40 -3.71 -4.28
N ILE A 197 21.74 -3.83 -3.13
CA ILE A 197 20.43 -3.23 -2.86
C ILE A 197 20.58 -2.18 -1.76
N ASP A 198 20.11 -0.98 -2.05
CA ASP A 198 20.00 0.12 -1.10
C ASP A 198 18.68 0.00 -0.34
N GLN A 199 18.80 -0.23 0.97
CA GLN A 199 17.69 -0.37 1.91
C GLN A 199 17.57 0.85 2.84
N ALA A 200 18.24 1.97 2.54
CA ALA A 200 18.26 3.16 3.38
C ALA A 200 16.85 3.70 3.68
N ALA A 201 15.93 3.58 2.72
CA ALA A 201 14.54 3.99 2.90
C ALA A 201 13.79 3.19 3.97
N LEU A 202 14.25 1.97 4.28
CA LEU A 202 13.58 1.04 5.18
C LEU A 202 14.29 0.86 6.51
N THR A 203 15.62 0.72 6.48
CA THR A 203 16.45 0.47 7.68
C THR A 203 17.11 1.72 8.23
N GLY A 204 17.20 2.79 7.42
CA GLY A 204 17.99 3.98 7.75
C GLY A 204 19.50 3.80 7.59
N GLU A 205 19.96 2.66 7.11
CA GLU A 205 21.38 2.40 6.86
C GLU A 205 21.78 2.87 5.46
N SER A 206 22.78 3.76 5.37
CA SER A 206 23.17 4.38 4.09
C SER A 206 24.02 3.51 3.17
N LEU A 207 24.52 2.36 3.65
CA LEU A 207 25.39 1.48 2.85
C LEU A 207 24.56 0.40 2.14
N PRO A 208 24.69 0.27 0.81
CA PRO A 208 24.05 -0.81 0.07
C PRO A 208 24.52 -2.19 0.54
N VAL A 209 23.58 -3.13 0.62
CA VAL A 209 23.83 -4.50 1.04
C VAL A 209 23.95 -5.39 -0.19
N ASN A 210 25.02 -6.17 -0.26
CA ASN A 210 25.20 -7.15 -1.32
C ASN A 210 24.28 -8.35 -1.10
N LYS A 211 23.61 -8.78 -2.17
CA LYS A 211 22.61 -9.85 -2.14
C LYS A 211 22.96 -10.92 -3.17
N VAL A 212 22.74 -12.17 -2.81
CA VAL A 212 22.97 -13.35 -3.64
C VAL A 212 21.67 -14.11 -3.91
N ALA A 213 21.70 -15.07 -4.84
CA ALA A 213 20.55 -15.94 -5.08
C ALA A 213 20.16 -16.67 -3.78
N GLY A 214 18.86 -16.69 -3.48
CA GLY A 214 18.30 -17.18 -2.23
C GLY A 214 18.01 -16.10 -1.21
N ASP A 215 18.59 -14.90 -1.30
CA ASP A 215 18.33 -13.83 -0.35
C ASP A 215 16.99 -13.12 -0.60
N GLU A 216 16.40 -12.60 0.47
CA GLU A 216 15.22 -11.74 0.43
C GLU A 216 15.58 -10.28 0.09
N ILE A 217 14.73 -9.66 -0.71
CA ILE A 217 14.73 -8.25 -1.10
C ILE A 217 13.38 -7.62 -0.75
N PHE A 218 13.40 -6.36 -0.29
CA PHE A 218 12.23 -5.70 0.27
C PHE A 218 11.66 -4.63 -0.66
N SER A 219 10.33 -4.48 -0.66
CA SER A 219 9.63 -3.42 -1.37
C SER A 219 10.12 -2.03 -0.94
N GLY A 220 10.29 -1.12 -1.91
CA GLY A 220 10.79 0.25 -1.67
C GLY A 220 12.32 0.38 -1.59
N SER A 221 13.05 -0.73 -1.59
CA SER A 221 14.51 -0.73 -1.76
C SER A 221 14.87 -0.41 -3.21
N THR A 222 16.09 0.07 -3.47
CA THR A 222 16.55 0.39 -4.84
C THR A 222 17.75 -0.46 -5.23
N CYS A 223 17.73 -1.02 -6.44
CA CYS A 223 18.89 -1.75 -6.96
C CYS A 223 19.99 -0.76 -7.40
N LYS A 224 21.16 -0.80 -6.75
CA LYS A 224 22.31 0.07 -7.07
C LYS A 224 23.29 -0.58 -8.02
N GLN A 225 23.36 -1.91 -8.05
CA GLN A 225 24.29 -2.66 -8.87
C GLN A 225 23.72 -4.01 -9.28
N GLY A 226 24.07 -4.44 -10.50
CA GLY A 226 23.74 -5.77 -11.02
C GLY A 226 22.35 -5.85 -11.68
N GLU A 227 22.01 -7.07 -12.05
CA GLU A 227 20.68 -7.47 -12.54
C GLU A 227 20.27 -8.74 -11.82
N ALA A 228 19.00 -8.82 -11.43
CA ALA A 228 18.46 -9.94 -10.67
C ALA A 228 17.13 -10.41 -11.24
N GLU A 229 16.89 -11.72 -11.13
CA GLU A 229 15.56 -12.30 -11.23
C GLU A 229 15.11 -12.72 -9.84
N ALA A 230 13.86 -12.42 -9.48
CA ALA A 230 13.32 -12.71 -8.16
C ALA A 230 11.88 -13.22 -8.28
N ILE A 231 11.47 -14.08 -7.34
CA ILE A 231 10.08 -14.49 -7.17
C ILE A 231 9.41 -13.63 -6.10
N VAL A 232 8.26 -13.06 -6.39
CA VAL A 232 7.49 -12.25 -5.44
C VAL A 232 6.96 -13.16 -4.33
N ILE A 233 7.33 -12.87 -3.09
CA ILE A 233 6.86 -13.61 -1.92
C ILE A 233 5.70 -12.89 -1.23
N GLY A 234 5.64 -11.54 -1.31
CA GLY A 234 4.63 -10.74 -0.62
C GLY A 234 4.30 -9.45 -1.35
N THR A 235 3.02 -9.09 -1.36
CA THR A 235 2.50 -7.87 -2.01
C THR A 235 1.66 -7.03 -1.05
N GLY A 236 1.59 -5.72 -1.31
CA GLY A 236 0.75 -4.75 -0.61
C GLY A 236 1.00 -4.74 0.90
N LEU A 237 -0.07 -4.95 1.67
CA LEU A 237 -0.05 -5.02 3.14
C LEU A 237 0.75 -6.19 3.69
N ASN A 238 1.05 -7.22 2.88
CA ASN A 238 1.83 -8.38 3.27
C ASN A 238 3.34 -8.20 3.02
N THR A 239 3.77 -7.04 2.51
CA THR A 239 5.19 -6.67 2.48
C THR A 239 5.66 -6.21 3.85
N PHE A 240 6.98 -6.20 4.08
CA PHE A 240 7.59 -5.67 5.29
C PHE A 240 7.24 -4.19 5.45
N PHE A 241 7.35 -3.41 4.38
CA PHE A 241 6.94 -2.00 4.37
C PHE A 241 5.45 -1.84 4.67
N GLY A 242 4.58 -2.64 4.04
CA GLY A 242 3.14 -2.59 4.24
C GLY A 242 2.71 -2.97 5.65
N ARG A 243 3.34 -3.97 6.27
CA ARG A 243 3.12 -4.33 7.68
C ARG A 243 3.54 -3.20 8.62
N ALA A 244 4.71 -2.58 8.38
CA ALA A 244 5.17 -1.44 9.16
C ALA A 244 4.21 -0.24 9.03
N ALA A 245 3.79 0.09 7.81
CA ALA A 245 2.82 1.14 7.55
C ALA A 245 1.47 0.88 8.24
N LYS A 246 0.99 -0.37 8.24
CA LYS A 246 -0.24 -0.76 8.93
C LYS A 246 -0.14 -0.54 10.44
N LEU A 247 0.97 -0.94 11.06
CA LEU A 247 1.19 -0.75 12.50
C LEU A 247 1.19 0.73 12.89
N VAL A 248 1.93 1.56 12.15
CA VAL A 248 1.97 3.01 12.38
C VAL A 248 0.59 3.64 12.17
N GLY A 249 -0.10 3.28 11.08
CA GLY A 249 -1.44 3.79 10.76
C GLY A 249 -2.48 3.42 11.82
N SER A 250 -2.44 2.20 12.35
CA SER A 250 -3.31 1.79 13.46
C SER A 250 -3.01 2.53 14.76
N SER A 251 -1.74 2.86 15.02
CA SER A 251 -1.35 3.62 16.22
C SER A 251 -1.73 5.10 16.12
N SER A 252 -1.76 5.70 14.93
CA SER A 252 -2.22 7.08 14.76
C SER A 252 -3.75 7.23 14.83
N ASP A 253 -4.52 6.18 14.53
CA ASP A 253 -5.99 6.17 14.74
C ASP A 253 -6.35 6.16 16.25
N GLU A 254 -5.47 5.71 17.16
CA GLU A 254 -5.71 5.72 18.62
C GLU A 254 -5.25 7.02 19.33
N ILE A 255 -4.36 7.81 18.73
CA ILE A 255 -3.77 9.01 19.38
C ILE A 255 -4.45 10.33 18.94
N GLY A 256 -5.39 10.26 17.99
CA GLY A 256 -6.07 11.42 17.40
C GLY A 256 -7.28 12.01 18.15
N HIS A 257 -7.54 11.59 19.39
CA HIS A 257 -8.57 12.23 20.24
C HIS A 257 -7.90 12.97 21.40
N LEU A 258 -7.45 14.19 21.14
CA LEU A 258 -7.22 15.23 22.15
C LEU A 258 -8.08 16.44 21.82
#